data_AF-A0A1C4STN6-F1
#
_entry.id   AF-A0A1C4STN6-F1
#
_cell.length_a   1.000
_cell.length_b   1.000
_cell.length_c   1.000
_cell.angle_alpha   90.00
_cell.angle_beta   90.00
_cell.angle_gamma   90.00
#
_symmetry.space_group_name_H-M   'P 1'
#
loop_
_entity.id
_entity.type
_entity.pdbx_description
1 polymer ?
#
loop_
_entity_poly.entity_id
_entity_poly.type
_entity_poly.pdbx_seq_one_letter_code
_entity_poly.pdbx_strand_id
1 'polypeptide(L)'
;MTPANSAVARALERIERLEPALHAFIEVWPDEALAREREAVARRLPLGGLPFAVKGPSGIRSYAARRLIAAGGVPVGATSVPGPGTAWQTWGQGAHGRTVNPWRADRTPGGSSAGSAVAVAAGMVEAATGSDGAGSVRIPAAWCGVFGLKTTNGLLPSPDRTGLASAGVLARSAAAAEPCLRRVLGGGGTPEAASDRLPPPLPLPVVYSEDLGFAAVDPEVAAVVRAAVDRLVAAGTVRLLDRDAGLLDPAGAWAAVRGGVPDDPAAVRVRRTNDERLETLFSGGALLLTPAPRTGRTATRARAPATPRRSPGRST
;
A
#
# COMPACT_ATOMS: atom_id res chain seq x y z
N MET A 1 4.43 32.75 -9.80
CA MET A 1 4.14 32.31 -8.42
C MET A 1 5.28 32.81 -7.54
N THR A 2 5.01 33.70 -6.58
CA THR A 2 6.02 34.10 -5.59
C THR A 2 6.37 32.90 -4.71
N PRO A 3 7.64 32.74 -4.25
CA PRO A 3 8.08 31.60 -3.44
C PRO A 3 7.22 31.35 -2.18
N ALA A 4 6.64 32.41 -1.61
CA ALA A 4 5.81 32.36 -0.39
C ALA A 4 4.46 31.65 -0.55
N ASN A 5 4.03 31.28 -1.76
CA ASN A 5 2.73 30.60 -2.01
C ASN A 5 2.87 29.24 -2.70
N SER A 6 4.07 28.65 -2.71
CA SER A 6 4.30 27.37 -3.36
C SER A 6 3.69 26.20 -2.58
N ALA A 7 3.41 25.08 -3.25
CA ALA A 7 2.91 23.89 -2.58
C ALA A 7 3.98 23.27 -1.66
N VAL A 8 5.26 23.41 -2.02
CA VAL A 8 6.39 22.98 -1.20
C VAL A 8 6.53 23.83 0.05
N ALA A 9 6.44 25.17 -0.06
CA ALA A 9 6.49 26.06 1.11
C ALA A 9 5.37 25.72 2.10
N ARG A 10 4.12 25.56 1.61
CA ARG A 10 2.98 25.15 2.44
C ARG A 10 3.15 23.75 3.06
N ALA A 11 3.82 22.83 2.38
CA ALA A 11 4.14 21.52 2.93
C ALA A 11 5.14 21.63 4.09
N LEU A 12 6.21 22.41 3.92
CA LEU A 12 7.23 22.63 4.95
C LEU A 12 6.63 23.30 6.20
N GLU A 13 5.79 24.33 6.05
CA GLU A 13 5.07 24.97 7.16
C GLU A 13 4.15 23.98 7.92
N ARG A 14 3.50 23.06 7.19
CA ARG A 14 2.68 22.01 7.82
C ARG A 14 3.53 20.99 8.56
N ILE A 15 4.69 20.62 8.01
CA ILE A 15 5.64 19.71 8.66
C ILE A 15 6.12 20.36 9.96
N GLU A 16 6.61 21.60 9.92
CA GLU A 16 7.07 22.33 11.10
C GLU A 16 6.02 22.36 12.22
N ARG A 17 4.76 22.62 11.87
CA ARG A 17 3.66 22.69 12.84
C ARG A 17 3.27 21.33 13.43
N LEU A 18 3.26 20.27 12.63
CA LEU A 18 2.63 19.00 13.00
C LEU A 18 3.63 17.91 13.42
N GLU A 19 4.87 18.01 12.96
CA GLU A 19 5.90 16.99 13.18
C GLU A 19 6.24 16.75 14.67
N PRO A 20 6.29 17.77 15.55
CA PRO A 20 6.53 17.55 16.98
C PRO A 20 5.48 16.67 17.68
N ALA A 21 4.28 16.52 17.11
CA ALA A 21 3.22 15.68 17.66
C ALA A 21 3.05 14.34 16.93
N LEU A 22 3.45 14.27 15.65
CA LEU A 22 3.20 13.09 14.79
C LEU A 22 4.43 12.21 14.57
N HIS A 23 5.62 12.76 14.70
CA HIS A 23 6.90 12.05 14.59
C HIS A 23 7.01 11.24 13.27
N ALA A 24 6.56 11.83 12.17
CA ALA A 24 6.49 11.21 10.85
C ALA A 24 7.82 11.28 10.08
N PHE A 25 8.72 12.19 10.45
CA PHE A 25 10.01 12.42 9.79
C PHE A 25 11.19 12.07 10.69
N ILE A 26 12.24 11.54 10.09
CA ILE A 26 13.57 11.40 10.69
C ILE A 26 14.38 12.68 10.42
N GLU A 27 14.22 13.24 9.22
CA GLU A 27 14.87 14.46 8.77
C GLU A 27 13.98 15.16 7.73
N VAL A 28 14.12 16.48 7.64
CA VAL A 28 13.40 17.37 6.71
C VAL A 28 14.46 18.22 5.99
N TRP A 29 14.23 18.56 4.72
CA TRP A 29 15.20 19.24 3.85
C TRP A 29 14.63 20.54 3.26
N PRO A 30 14.37 21.59 4.06
CA PRO A 30 13.65 22.79 3.59
C PRO A 30 14.37 23.53 2.46
N ASP A 31 15.66 23.82 2.64
CA ASP A 31 16.45 24.62 1.70
C ASP A 31 16.62 23.90 0.37
N GLU A 32 16.96 22.60 0.42
CA GLU A 32 17.12 21.79 -0.77
C GLU A 32 15.77 21.53 -1.47
N ALA A 33 14.66 21.42 -0.74
CA ALA A 33 13.34 21.30 -1.34
C ALA A 33 12.95 22.56 -2.11
N LEU A 34 13.13 23.75 -1.51
CA LEU A 34 12.85 25.02 -2.17
C LEU A 34 13.77 25.27 -3.37
N ALA A 35 15.04 24.88 -3.29
CA ALA A 35 15.97 24.95 -4.42
C ALA A 35 15.52 24.04 -5.59
N ARG A 36 15.15 22.78 -5.28
CA ARG A 36 14.65 21.82 -6.28
C ARG A 36 13.35 22.28 -6.91
N GLU A 37 12.44 22.87 -6.15
CA GLU A 37 11.20 23.43 -6.68
C GLU A 37 11.47 24.51 -7.72
N ARG A 38 12.36 25.47 -7.41
CA ARG A 38 12.74 26.55 -8.35
C ARG A 38 13.26 25.98 -9.66
N GLU A 39 14.16 24.99 -9.61
CA GLU A 39 14.70 24.35 -10.80
C GLU A 39 13.61 23.61 -11.60
N ALA A 40 12.79 22.80 -10.93
CA ALA A 40 11.75 22.00 -11.57
C ALA A 40 10.67 22.86 -12.25
N VAL A 41 10.27 23.97 -11.60
CA VAL A 41 9.32 24.93 -12.15
C VAL A 41 9.92 25.69 -13.33
N ALA A 42 11.17 26.14 -13.24
CA ALA A 42 11.87 26.80 -14.35
C ALA A 42 11.95 25.90 -15.59
N ARG A 43 12.16 24.60 -15.36
CA ARG A 43 12.21 23.57 -16.42
C ARG A 43 10.84 23.03 -16.84
N ARG A 44 9.74 23.53 -16.25
CA ARG A 44 8.36 23.10 -16.51
C ARG A 44 8.19 21.57 -16.43
N LEU A 45 8.82 20.94 -15.45
CA LEU A 45 8.76 19.49 -15.29
C LEU A 45 7.35 19.04 -14.87
N PRO A 46 6.89 17.82 -15.25
CA PRO A 46 5.50 17.41 -15.07
C PRO A 46 4.98 17.34 -13.64
N LEU A 47 5.87 17.16 -12.65
CA LEU A 47 5.57 17.17 -11.22
C LEU A 47 6.22 18.38 -10.52
N GLY A 48 6.63 19.40 -11.27
CA GLY A 48 7.27 20.60 -10.73
C GLY A 48 6.43 21.24 -9.63
N GLY A 49 6.98 21.28 -8.41
CA GLY A 49 6.30 21.84 -7.24
C GLY A 49 5.43 20.86 -6.45
N LEU A 50 5.39 19.57 -6.79
CA LEU A 50 4.69 18.55 -5.98
C LEU A 50 5.57 18.12 -4.79
N PRO A 51 5.20 18.45 -3.53
CA PRO A 51 5.95 18.00 -2.36
C PRO A 51 5.64 16.54 -2.05
N PHE A 52 6.69 15.72 -1.90
CA PHE A 52 6.54 14.33 -1.48
C PHE A 52 7.55 13.92 -0.41
N ALA A 53 7.18 12.95 0.41
CA ALA A 53 8.07 12.39 1.42
C ALA A 53 8.73 11.07 0.94
N VAL A 54 9.94 10.77 1.41
CA VAL A 54 10.64 9.52 1.05
C VAL A 54 10.71 8.54 2.21
N LYS A 55 10.46 7.25 1.96
CA LYS A 55 10.53 6.23 3.02
C LYS A 55 11.96 6.01 3.52
N GLY A 56 12.24 6.46 4.74
CA GLY A 56 13.52 6.26 5.43
C GLY A 56 14.71 6.98 4.79
N PRO A 57 15.87 7.04 5.48
CA PRO A 57 17.01 7.86 5.03
C PRO A 57 17.62 7.40 3.70
N SER A 58 17.56 6.10 3.40
CA SER A 58 18.02 5.55 2.12
C SER A 58 16.97 5.67 1.00
N GLY A 59 15.73 6.04 1.32
CA GLY A 59 14.59 6.06 0.41
C GLY A 59 14.76 7.02 -0.76
N ILE A 60 15.55 8.08 -0.60
CA ILE A 60 15.88 9.03 -1.67
C ILE A 60 16.57 8.35 -2.87
N ARG A 61 17.28 7.23 -2.63
CA ARG A 61 17.95 6.43 -3.68
C ARG A 61 17.04 5.37 -4.30
N SER A 62 15.82 5.17 -3.78
CA SER A 62 14.88 4.19 -4.32
C SER A 62 14.51 4.50 -5.77
N TYR A 63 14.16 3.47 -6.52
CA TYR A 63 13.71 3.63 -7.90
C TYR A 63 12.56 4.64 -8.00
N ALA A 64 11.52 4.49 -7.16
CA ALA A 64 10.38 5.41 -7.16
C ALA A 64 10.78 6.87 -6.87
N ALA A 65 11.60 7.12 -5.84
CA ALA A 65 12.05 8.48 -5.52
C ALA A 65 12.82 9.09 -6.70
N ARG A 66 13.74 8.34 -7.32
CA ARG A 66 14.50 8.81 -8.50
C ARG A 66 13.60 9.16 -9.67
N ARG A 67 12.54 8.36 -9.93
CA ARG A 67 11.57 8.65 -11.00
C ARG A 67 10.76 9.92 -10.72
N LEU A 68 10.31 10.12 -9.48
CA LEU A 68 9.57 11.31 -9.09
C LEU A 68 10.44 12.57 -9.17
N ILE A 69 11.68 12.51 -8.67
CA ILE A 69 12.65 13.62 -8.75
C ILE A 69 12.96 13.98 -10.20
N ALA A 70 13.20 12.98 -11.06
CA ALA A 70 13.45 13.22 -12.49
C ALA A 70 12.26 13.88 -13.20
N ALA A 71 11.04 13.67 -12.70
CA ALA A 71 9.83 14.31 -13.20
C ALA A 71 9.53 15.67 -12.52
N GLY A 72 10.42 16.17 -11.65
CA GLY A 72 10.28 17.47 -10.97
C GLY A 72 9.59 17.44 -9.61
N GLY A 73 9.24 16.25 -9.11
CA GLY A 73 8.71 16.10 -7.75
C GLY A 73 9.76 16.50 -6.72
N VAL A 74 9.33 17.14 -5.65
CA VAL A 74 10.20 17.76 -4.65
C VAL A 74 10.22 16.93 -3.38
N PRO A 75 11.30 16.18 -3.09
CA PRO A 75 11.42 15.44 -1.85
C PRO A 75 11.65 16.41 -0.69
N VAL A 76 10.80 16.36 0.34
CA VAL A 76 10.85 17.30 1.48
C VAL A 76 11.53 16.73 2.73
N GLY A 77 11.71 15.41 2.82
CA GLY A 77 12.31 14.77 3.98
C GLY A 77 12.20 13.25 3.95
N ALA A 78 12.98 12.60 4.81
CA ALA A 78 12.94 11.17 5.01
C ALA A 78 12.01 10.81 6.17
N THR A 79 11.05 9.93 5.91
CA THR A 79 10.03 9.54 6.88
C THR A 79 10.50 8.44 7.80
N SER A 80 9.92 8.39 8.98
CA SER A 80 10.13 7.34 9.97
C SER A 80 9.85 5.95 9.40
N VAL A 81 10.69 5.01 9.84
CA VAL A 81 10.62 3.58 9.59
C VAL A 81 10.90 2.84 10.90
N PRO A 82 10.56 1.55 11.02
CA PRO A 82 10.96 0.74 12.17
C PRO A 82 12.43 0.85 12.52
N GLY A 83 12.76 0.76 13.81
CA GLY A 83 14.13 0.80 14.29
C GLY A 83 14.95 -0.42 13.85
N PRO A 84 16.30 -0.33 13.87
CA PRO A 84 17.17 -1.47 13.59
C PRO A 84 16.82 -2.70 14.45
N GLY A 85 16.90 -3.90 13.87
CA GLY A 85 16.67 -5.16 14.59
C GLY A 85 15.20 -5.45 14.95
N THR A 86 14.25 -4.64 14.50
CA THR A 86 12.83 -4.85 14.83
C THR A 86 12.13 -5.71 13.78
N ALA A 87 11.69 -6.89 14.19
CA ALA A 87 10.87 -7.75 13.33
C ALA A 87 9.40 -7.33 13.41
N TRP A 88 8.72 -7.22 12.27
CA TRP A 88 7.26 -7.06 12.18
C TRP A 88 6.68 -5.83 12.89
N GLN A 89 7.45 -4.76 12.98
CA GLN A 89 7.04 -3.55 13.66
C GLN A 89 6.08 -2.70 12.81
N THR A 90 4.96 -2.34 13.41
CA THR A 90 3.87 -1.59 12.76
C THR A 90 3.85 -0.11 13.15
N TRP A 91 5.01 0.44 13.49
CA TRP A 91 5.26 1.86 13.76
C TRP A 91 6.68 2.25 13.32
N GLY A 92 6.97 3.54 13.21
CA GLY A 92 8.31 4.06 12.89
C GLY A 92 8.91 4.88 14.02
N GLN A 93 10.23 5.10 13.96
CA GLN A 93 10.94 6.01 14.85
C GLN A 93 11.29 7.28 14.05
N GLY A 94 10.65 8.39 14.38
CA GLY A 94 10.96 9.72 13.87
C GLY A 94 11.90 10.49 14.82
N ALA A 95 12.20 11.74 14.49
CA ALA A 95 13.09 12.62 15.25
C ALA A 95 12.58 12.90 16.68
N HIS A 96 11.26 12.92 16.85
CA HIS A 96 10.60 13.26 18.12
C HIS A 96 10.08 12.03 18.88
N GLY A 97 10.30 10.81 18.36
CA GLY A 97 9.89 9.57 19.01
C GLY A 97 9.15 8.61 18.08
N ARG A 98 8.33 7.75 18.68
CA ARG A 98 7.49 6.81 17.94
C ARG A 98 6.43 7.56 17.15
N THR A 99 6.28 7.21 15.87
CA THR A 99 5.27 7.78 14.98
C THR A 99 3.86 7.55 15.51
N VAL A 100 3.07 8.62 15.52
CA VAL A 100 1.72 8.68 16.08
C VAL A 100 0.69 8.59 14.94
N ASN A 101 -0.35 7.78 15.13
CA ASN A 101 -1.44 7.71 14.17
C ASN A 101 -2.30 9.00 14.27
N PRO A 102 -2.49 9.74 13.16
CA PRO A 102 -3.16 11.04 13.19
C PRO A 102 -4.66 10.95 13.51
N TRP A 103 -5.28 9.78 13.37
CA TRP A 103 -6.67 9.56 13.74
C TRP A 103 -6.85 9.29 15.23
N ARG A 104 -5.89 8.56 15.82
CA ARG A 104 -5.94 8.08 17.20
C ARG A 104 -4.54 7.87 17.75
N ALA A 105 -4.08 8.77 18.61
CA ALA A 105 -2.71 8.74 19.15
C ALA A 105 -2.39 7.48 19.98
N ASP A 106 -3.41 6.81 20.53
CA ASP A 106 -3.31 5.55 21.27
C ASP A 106 -3.20 4.31 20.36
N ARG A 107 -3.30 4.50 19.03
CA ARG A 107 -3.20 3.44 18.03
C ARG A 107 -1.95 3.61 17.18
N THR A 108 -1.50 2.49 16.63
CA THR A 108 -0.31 2.45 15.79
C THR A 108 -0.67 2.86 14.34
N PRO A 109 0.20 3.58 13.62
CA PRO A 109 -0.08 4.01 12.24
C PRO A 109 0.10 2.90 11.20
N GLY A 110 0.64 1.75 11.59
CA GLY A 110 1.04 0.68 10.67
C GLY A 110 2.50 0.86 10.24
N GLY A 111 3.06 -0.15 9.59
CA GLY A 111 4.47 -0.13 9.19
C GLY A 111 4.79 -1.17 8.11
N SER A 112 5.95 -1.12 7.48
CA SER A 112 7.10 -0.27 7.84
C SER A 112 7.11 1.16 7.26
N SER A 113 6.18 1.55 6.38
CA SER A 113 6.12 2.92 5.82
C SER A 113 5.28 3.86 6.72
N ALA A 114 5.54 3.83 8.03
CA ALA A 114 4.72 4.50 9.05
C ALA A 114 4.65 6.01 8.79
N GLY A 115 5.81 6.68 8.78
CA GLY A 115 5.86 8.13 8.57
C GLY A 115 5.35 8.55 7.20
N SER A 116 5.54 7.71 6.16
CA SER A 116 5.01 7.97 4.82
C SER A 116 3.49 8.07 4.81
N ALA A 117 2.79 7.16 5.51
CA ALA A 117 1.34 7.20 5.61
C ALA A 117 0.85 8.36 6.48
N VAL A 118 1.51 8.62 7.61
CA VAL A 118 1.15 9.73 8.52
C VAL A 118 1.34 11.09 7.86
N ALA A 119 2.46 11.31 7.16
CA ALA A 119 2.72 12.56 6.46
C ALA A 119 1.67 12.87 5.39
N VAL A 120 1.19 11.84 4.67
CA VAL A 120 0.10 11.99 3.69
C VAL A 120 -1.24 12.22 4.39
N ALA A 121 -1.56 11.43 5.41
CA ALA A 121 -2.83 11.49 6.14
C ALA A 121 -3.03 12.84 6.87
N ALA A 122 -1.96 13.37 7.46
CA ALA A 122 -1.95 14.67 8.12
C ALA A 122 -1.87 15.86 7.15
N GLY A 123 -1.80 15.60 5.84
CA GLY A 123 -1.71 16.63 4.81
C GLY A 123 -0.39 17.41 4.80
N MET A 124 0.67 16.87 5.40
CA MET A 124 2.02 17.44 5.35
C MET A 124 2.60 17.39 3.94
N VAL A 125 2.31 16.32 3.19
CA VAL A 125 2.75 16.13 1.78
C VAL A 125 1.61 15.65 0.90
N GLU A 126 1.77 15.75 -0.42
CA GLU A 126 0.78 15.27 -1.39
C GLU A 126 0.92 13.77 -1.69
N ALA A 127 2.15 13.28 -1.70
CA ALA A 127 2.47 11.88 -1.89
C ALA A 127 3.65 11.45 -1.02
N ALA A 128 3.83 10.15 -0.87
CA ALA A 128 5.03 9.58 -0.29
C ALA A 128 5.44 8.31 -1.03
N THR A 129 6.75 8.05 -1.10
CA THR A 129 7.25 6.75 -1.56
C THR A 129 7.17 5.73 -0.45
N GLY A 130 7.09 4.45 -0.83
CA GLY A 130 7.16 3.33 0.09
C GLY A 130 7.80 2.10 -0.53
N SER A 131 7.95 1.07 0.28
CA SER A 131 8.36 -0.26 -0.14
C SER A 131 7.52 -1.30 0.59
N ASP A 132 7.06 -2.33 -0.10
CA ASP A 132 6.11 -3.30 0.43
C ASP A 132 6.47 -4.70 -0.05
N GLY A 133 6.86 -5.57 0.89
CA GLY A 133 7.05 -7.00 0.67
C GLY A 133 6.16 -7.91 1.51
N ALA A 134 5.46 -7.35 2.50
CA ALA A 134 4.55 -8.07 3.39
C ALA A 134 3.34 -7.21 3.83
N GLY A 135 3.09 -6.10 3.14
CA GLY A 135 2.05 -5.13 3.50
C GLY A 135 2.59 -3.77 3.91
N SER A 136 3.91 -3.53 3.86
CA SER A 136 4.51 -2.30 4.41
C SER A 136 4.05 -0.98 3.77
N VAL A 137 3.33 -0.99 2.65
CA VAL A 137 2.63 0.18 2.09
C VAL A 137 1.14 0.07 2.39
N ARG A 138 0.54 -1.09 2.13
CA ARG A 138 -0.91 -1.31 2.26
C ARG A 138 -1.43 -1.25 3.70
N ILE A 139 -0.68 -1.80 4.66
CA ILE A 139 -1.02 -1.79 6.10
C ILE A 139 -1.06 -0.35 6.64
N PRO A 140 0.02 0.46 6.55
CA PRO A 140 -0.05 1.82 7.05
C PRO A 140 -1.02 2.70 6.26
N ALA A 141 -1.22 2.44 4.96
CA ALA A 141 -2.24 3.13 4.19
C ALA A 141 -3.66 2.87 4.74
N ALA A 142 -4.00 1.61 5.00
CA ALA A 142 -5.29 1.24 5.59
C ALA A 142 -5.48 1.84 6.99
N TRP A 143 -4.44 1.82 7.83
CA TRP A 143 -4.55 2.26 9.23
C TRP A 143 -4.49 3.78 9.41
N CYS A 144 -3.94 4.50 8.43
CA CYS A 144 -3.95 5.96 8.37
C CYS A 144 -5.02 6.53 7.43
N GLY A 145 -5.88 5.70 6.84
CA GLY A 145 -6.98 6.16 5.99
C GLY A 145 -6.53 6.85 4.70
N VAL A 146 -5.46 6.37 4.06
CA VAL A 146 -4.93 6.92 2.80
C VAL A 146 -4.87 5.84 1.71
N PHE A 147 -4.71 6.27 0.46
CA PHE A 147 -4.46 5.36 -0.64
C PHE A 147 -3.00 4.86 -0.60
N GLY A 148 -2.80 3.56 -0.80
CA GLY A 148 -1.47 2.96 -0.90
C GLY A 148 -1.44 1.85 -1.94
N LEU A 149 -0.55 1.98 -2.92
CA LEU A 149 -0.36 1.00 -3.98
C LEU A 149 1.02 0.36 -3.89
N LYS A 150 1.08 -0.97 -3.88
CA LYS A 150 2.29 -1.77 -4.11
C LYS A 150 2.30 -2.21 -5.57
N THR A 151 3.39 -1.98 -6.29
CA THR A 151 3.52 -2.46 -7.67
C THR A 151 3.71 -3.98 -7.74
N THR A 152 3.55 -4.55 -8.94
CA THR A 152 3.81 -5.98 -9.18
C THR A 152 5.23 -6.35 -8.76
N ASN A 153 5.41 -7.52 -8.16
CA ASN A 153 6.74 -8.01 -7.79
C ASN A 153 7.55 -8.25 -9.07
N GLY A 154 8.82 -7.87 -9.08
CA GLY A 154 9.70 -7.98 -10.26
C GLY A 154 9.46 -6.95 -11.37
N LEU A 155 8.39 -6.14 -11.32
CA LEU A 155 8.10 -5.13 -12.36
C LEU A 155 9.11 -3.98 -12.36
N LEU A 156 9.55 -3.54 -11.18
CA LEU A 156 10.45 -2.40 -11.01
C LEU A 156 11.73 -2.84 -10.28
N PRO A 157 12.88 -2.18 -10.53
CA PRO A 157 14.11 -2.45 -9.79
C PRO A 157 13.91 -2.35 -8.27
N SER A 158 14.31 -3.41 -7.57
CA SER A 158 14.22 -3.51 -6.11
C SER A 158 15.55 -3.99 -5.53
N PRO A 159 16.04 -3.40 -4.43
CA PRO A 159 17.22 -3.92 -3.74
C PRO A 159 16.93 -5.21 -2.96
N ASP A 160 15.66 -5.62 -2.85
CA ASP A 160 15.25 -6.85 -2.19
C ASP A 160 15.58 -8.08 -3.04
N ARG A 161 16.58 -8.83 -2.60
CA ARG A 161 17.04 -10.07 -3.24
C ARG A 161 16.00 -11.20 -3.19
N THR A 162 15.02 -11.12 -2.29
CA THR A 162 13.96 -12.14 -2.19
C THR A 162 12.88 -11.99 -3.26
N GLY A 163 12.85 -10.85 -3.97
CA GLY A 163 11.81 -10.53 -4.94
C GLY A 163 10.42 -10.27 -4.33
N LEU A 164 10.31 -10.23 -3.00
CA LEU A 164 9.04 -10.04 -2.30
C LEU A 164 8.64 -8.55 -2.26
N ALA A 165 9.60 -7.66 -2.08
CA ALA A 165 9.37 -6.23 -1.96
C ALA A 165 9.36 -5.52 -3.31
N SER A 166 8.33 -4.70 -3.49
CA SER A 166 8.18 -3.81 -4.64
C SER A 166 8.02 -2.37 -4.17
N ALA A 167 8.24 -1.43 -5.09
CA ALA A 167 8.01 -0.02 -4.82
C ALA A 167 6.52 0.24 -4.55
N GLY A 168 6.24 1.30 -3.80
CA GLY A 168 4.87 1.78 -3.64
C GLY A 168 4.78 3.29 -3.54
N VAL A 169 3.56 3.77 -3.71
CA VAL A 169 3.18 5.18 -3.59
C VAL A 169 2.00 5.26 -2.64
N LEU A 170 2.08 6.22 -1.71
CA LEU A 170 0.99 6.61 -0.84
C LEU A 170 0.52 8.01 -1.22
N ALA A 171 -0.79 8.24 -1.24
CA ALA A 171 -1.40 9.55 -1.51
C ALA A 171 -2.78 9.63 -0.83
N ARG A 172 -3.41 10.81 -0.79
CA ARG A 172 -4.73 10.97 -0.16
C ARG A 172 -5.86 10.25 -0.90
N SER A 173 -5.68 9.94 -2.19
CA SER A 173 -6.66 9.22 -3.01
C SER A 173 -5.97 8.56 -4.21
N ALA A 174 -6.68 7.69 -4.92
CA ALA A 174 -6.20 7.09 -6.17
C ALA A 174 -5.90 8.17 -7.24
N ALA A 175 -6.78 9.18 -7.36
CA ALA A 175 -6.58 10.30 -8.27
C ALA A 175 -5.34 11.13 -7.92
N ALA A 176 -5.09 11.38 -6.63
CA ALA A 176 -3.87 12.07 -6.19
C ALA A 176 -2.59 11.24 -6.42
N ALA A 177 -2.70 9.91 -6.40
CA ALA A 177 -1.58 9.02 -6.67
C ALA A 177 -1.23 8.91 -8.16
N GLU A 178 -2.20 9.14 -9.06
CA GLU A 178 -2.05 8.89 -10.50
C GLU A 178 -0.83 9.58 -11.11
N PRO A 179 -0.58 10.91 -10.91
CA PRO A 179 0.56 11.57 -11.51
C PRO A 179 1.89 10.95 -11.10
N CYS A 180 2.03 10.60 -9.82
CA CYS A 180 3.22 9.92 -9.30
C CYS A 180 3.35 8.51 -9.88
N LEU A 181 2.28 7.73 -9.88
CA LEU A 181 2.25 6.35 -10.38
C LEU A 181 2.62 6.27 -11.86
N ARG A 182 2.12 7.18 -12.71
CA ARG A 182 2.49 7.24 -14.13
C ARG A 182 4.00 7.40 -14.32
N ARG A 183 4.68 8.19 -13.47
CA ARG A 183 6.15 8.38 -13.54
C ARG A 183 6.95 7.21 -12.99
N VAL A 184 6.43 6.58 -11.94
CA VAL A 184 7.04 5.38 -11.36
C VAL A 184 6.90 4.19 -12.31
N LEU A 185 5.75 4.01 -12.97
CA LEU A 185 5.49 2.88 -13.87
C LEU A 185 6.02 3.10 -15.30
N GLY A 186 6.08 4.36 -15.77
CA GLY A 186 6.42 4.71 -17.15
C GLY A 186 7.92 4.63 -17.46
N GLY A 187 8.55 3.47 -17.33
CA GLY A 187 9.93 3.26 -17.77
C GLY A 187 10.12 3.58 -19.26
N GLY A 188 10.94 4.59 -19.57
CA GLY A 188 11.58 4.81 -20.88
C GLY A 188 10.78 5.42 -22.04
N GLY A 189 9.45 5.36 -22.05
CA GLY A 189 8.63 5.94 -23.13
C GLY A 189 8.28 7.42 -22.93
N THR A 190 8.02 8.15 -24.02
CA THR A 190 7.44 9.50 -23.95
C THR A 190 6.07 9.45 -23.25
N PRO A 191 5.63 10.53 -22.58
CA PRO A 191 4.34 10.60 -21.88
C PRO A 191 3.13 10.14 -22.72
N GLU A 192 3.24 10.21 -24.04
CA GLU A 192 2.24 9.81 -25.04
C GLU A 192 1.90 8.31 -24.97
N ALA A 193 2.89 7.42 -24.78
CA ALA A 193 2.66 5.97 -24.82
C ALA A 193 1.81 5.43 -23.65
N ALA A 194 1.75 6.14 -22.52
CA ALA A 194 0.85 5.83 -21.41
C ALA A 194 -0.51 6.53 -21.53
N SER A 195 -0.61 7.57 -22.38
CA SER A 195 -1.84 8.34 -22.63
C SER A 195 -2.81 7.60 -23.56
N ASP A 196 -2.31 6.68 -24.39
CA ASP A 196 -3.10 5.97 -25.40
C ASP A 196 -3.87 4.75 -24.88
N ARG A 197 -3.69 4.37 -23.61
CA ARG A 197 -4.52 3.32 -23.02
C ARG A 197 -5.86 3.89 -22.60
N LEU A 198 -6.87 3.69 -23.45
CA LEU A 198 -8.26 3.91 -23.07
C LEU A 198 -8.55 3.22 -21.74
N PRO A 199 -9.28 3.87 -20.82
CA PRO A 199 -9.72 3.22 -19.60
C PRO A 199 -10.54 1.97 -19.95
N PRO A 200 -10.42 0.89 -19.16
CA PRO A 200 -11.22 -0.30 -19.40
C PRO A 200 -12.71 0.04 -19.34
N PRO A 201 -13.55 -0.58 -20.18
CA PRO A 201 -14.98 -0.37 -20.12
C PRO A 201 -15.53 -0.81 -18.76
N LEU A 202 -16.43 -0.01 -18.21
CA LEU A 202 -17.16 -0.33 -16.98
C LEU A 202 -18.47 -1.07 -17.33
N PRO A 203 -18.97 -1.95 -16.45
CA PRO A 203 -18.40 -2.33 -15.15
C PRO A 203 -17.21 -3.30 -15.25
N LEU A 204 -16.20 -3.11 -14.40
CA LEU A 204 -15.08 -4.04 -14.28
C LEU A 204 -15.54 -5.38 -13.67
N PRO A 205 -15.16 -6.53 -14.24
CA PRO A 205 -15.43 -7.82 -13.61
C PRO A 205 -14.59 -7.97 -12.35
N VAL A 206 -15.22 -8.26 -11.20
CA VAL A 206 -14.51 -8.44 -9.92
C VAL A 206 -14.99 -9.67 -9.17
N VAL A 207 -14.06 -10.35 -8.51
CA VAL A 207 -14.34 -11.38 -7.50
C VAL A 207 -14.18 -10.71 -6.14
N TYR A 208 -15.16 -10.89 -5.25
CA TYR A 208 -15.05 -10.46 -3.86
C TYR A 208 -14.78 -11.66 -2.98
N SER A 209 -13.76 -11.54 -2.13
CA SER A 209 -13.47 -12.52 -1.09
C SER A 209 -13.30 -11.80 0.23
N GLU A 210 -14.01 -12.25 1.25
CA GLU A 210 -13.86 -11.70 2.58
C GLU A 210 -12.52 -12.12 3.21
N ASP A 211 -12.10 -13.37 3.02
CA ASP A 211 -11.02 -14.00 3.78
C ASP A 211 -9.96 -14.72 2.93
N LEU A 212 -10.12 -14.74 1.60
CA LEU A 212 -9.27 -15.50 0.68
C LEU A 212 -9.18 -17.00 1.04
N GLY A 213 -10.13 -17.55 1.80
CA GLY A 213 -10.13 -18.94 2.26
C GLY A 213 -9.15 -19.30 3.38
N PHE A 214 -8.31 -18.37 3.85
CA PHE A 214 -7.33 -18.65 4.92
C PHE A 214 -7.23 -17.57 6.01
N ALA A 215 -7.68 -16.34 5.75
CA ALA A 215 -7.52 -15.24 6.69
C ALA A 215 -8.63 -15.22 7.75
N ALA A 216 -8.32 -14.69 8.93
CA ALA A 216 -9.34 -14.27 9.88
C ALA A 216 -9.57 -12.76 9.70
N VAL A 217 -10.82 -12.38 9.44
CA VAL A 217 -11.22 -10.98 9.28
C VAL A 217 -12.15 -10.56 10.41
N ASP A 218 -11.90 -9.39 10.97
CA ASP A 218 -12.78 -8.80 11.97
C ASP A 218 -14.15 -8.49 11.33
N PRO A 219 -15.28 -8.89 11.95
CA PRO A 219 -16.60 -8.68 11.38
C PRO A 219 -16.90 -7.21 11.04
N GLU A 220 -16.37 -6.25 11.81
CA GLU A 220 -16.55 -4.83 11.52
C GLU A 220 -15.82 -4.43 10.23
N VAL A 221 -14.59 -4.93 10.05
CA VAL A 221 -13.80 -4.70 8.83
C VAL A 221 -14.47 -5.36 7.62
N ALA A 222 -14.96 -6.59 7.78
CA ALA A 222 -15.70 -7.29 6.73
C ALA A 222 -16.93 -6.48 6.28
N ALA A 223 -17.73 -6.00 7.24
CA ALA A 223 -18.91 -5.18 6.95
C ALA A 223 -18.56 -3.88 6.23
N VAL A 224 -17.52 -3.16 6.66
CA VAL A 224 -17.06 -1.92 6.00
C VAL A 224 -16.64 -2.17 4.55
N VAL A 225 -15.88 -3.25 4.30
CA VAL A 225 -15.41 -3.59 2.95
C VAL A 225 -16.57 -4.05 2.08
N ARG A 226 -17.47 -4.90 2.59
CA ARG A 226 -18.69 -5.33 1.88
C ARG A 226 -19.51 -4.11 1.43
N ALA A 227 -19.77 -3.17 2.34
CA ALA A 227 -20.49 -1.95 2.02
C ALA A 227 -19.78 -1.10 0.96
N ALA A 228 -18.44 -1.07 0.94
CA ALA A 228 -17.68 -0.40 -0.11
C ALA A 228 -17.84 -1.09 -1.47
N VAL A 229 -17.81 -2.43 -1.51
CA VAL A 229 -18.08 -3.20 -2.74
C VAL A 229 -19.50 -2.96 -3.24
N ASP A 230 -20.50 -2.95 -2.35
CA ASP A 230 -21.89 -2.66 -2.71
C ASP A 230 -22.06 -1.29 -3.35
N ARG A 231 -21.37 -0.26 -2.83
CA ARG A 231 -21.36 1.08 -3.45
C ARG A 231 -20.73 1.07 -4.84
N LEU A 232 -19.67 0.31 -5.07
CA LEU A 232 -19.05 0.18 -6.40
C LEU A 232 -19.96 -0.54 -7.40
N VAL A 233 -20.71 -1.55 -6.94
CA VAL A 233 -21.71 -2.26 -7.76
C VAL A 233 -22.88 -1.33 -8.10
N ALA A 234 -23.44 -0.65 -7.09
CA ALA A 234 -24.55 0.29 -7.28
C ALA A 234 -24.18 1.46 -8.21
N ALA A 235 -22.91 1.90 -8.19
CA ALA A 235 -22.40 2.92 -9.10
C ALA A 235 -22.09 2.40 -10.52
N GLY A 236 -22.31 1.11 -10.81
CA GLY A 236 -21.98 0.51 -12.11
C GLY A 236 -20.47 0.47 -12.42
N THR A 237 -19.62 0.66 -11.41
CA THR A 237 -18.15 0.63 -11.58
C THR A 237 -17.63 -0.80 -11.65
N VAL A 238 -18.25 -1.72 -10.91
CA VAL A 238 -17.86 -3.13 -10.89
C VAL A 238 -19.07 -4.05 -11.01
N ARG A 239 -18.82 -5.25 -11.54
CA ARG A 239 -19.76 -6.36 -11.66
C ARG A 239 -19.18 -7.55 -10.90
N LEU A 240 -19.92 -8.07 -9.93
CA LEU A 240 -19.50 -9.28 -9.21
C LEU A 240 -19.55 -10.51 -10.12
N LEU A 241 -18.48 -11.29 -10.07
CA LEU A 241 -18.41 -12.64 -10.62
C LEU A 241 -18.65 -13.64 -9.48
N ASP A 242 -19.44 -14.67 -9.78
CA ASP A 242 -19.55 -15.84 -8.91
C ASP A 242 -18.36 -16.77 -9.16
N ARG A 243 -17.26 -16.55 -8.44
CA ARG A 243 -16.02 -17.33 -8.50
C ARG A 243 -15.46 -17.52 -7.11
N ASP A 244 -14.92 -18.70 -6.85
CA ASP A 244 -14.17 -18.96 -5.61
C ASP A 244 -12.79 -18.29 -5.68
N ALA A 245 -12.41 -17.66 -4.56
CA ALA A 245 -11.13 -17.00 -4.35
C ALA A 245 -10.32 -17.63 -3.20
N GLY A 246 -10.71 -18.83 -2.76
CA GLY A 246 -10.05 -19.56 -1.70
C GLY A 246 -8.61 -19.94 -2.07
N LEU A 247 -7.65 -19.51 -1.28
CA LEU A 247 -6.23 -19.82 -1.37
C LEU A 247 -5.79 -20.66 -0.18
N LEU A 248 -4.67 -21.35 -0.33
CA LEU A 248 -3.95 -21.93 0.80
C LEU A 248 -3.21 -20.83 1.57
N ASP A 249 -3.07 -20.97 2.89
CA ASP A 249 -2.32 -20.01 3.72
C ASP A 249 -0.87 -19.87 3.21
N PRO A 250 -0.49 -18.68 2.69
CA PRO A 250 0.82 -18.46 2.12
C PRO A 250 1.90 -18.20 3.18
N ALA A 251 1.58 -18.13 4.48
CA ALA A 251 2.52 -17.70 5.52
C ALA A 251 3.81 -18.54 5.54
N GLY A 252 3.69 -19.88 5.48
CA GLY A 252 4.84 -20.78 5.44
C GLY A 252 5.69 -20.59 4.18
N ALA A 253 5.05 -20.47 3.02
CA ALA A 253 5.75 -20.24 1.75
C ALA A 253 6.45 -18.89 1.71
N TRP A 254 5.80 -17.84 2.21
CA TRP A 254 6.40 -16.50 2.33
C TRP A 254 7.61 -16.54 3.26
N ALA A 255 7.51 -17.22 4.41
CA ALA A 255 8.60 -17.37 5.37
C ALA A 255 9.79 -18.14 4.77
N ALA A 256 9.54 -19.18 3.97
CA ALA A 256 10.58 -19.94 3.28
C ALA A 256 11.35 -19.08 2.27
N VAL A 257 10.65 -18.31 1.42
CA VAL A 257 11.27 -17.37 0.48
C VAL A 257 12.06 -16.30 1.23
N ARG A 258 11.49 -15.74 2.30
CA ARG A 258 12.16 -14.72 3.11
C ARG A 258 13.40 -15.26 3.83
N GLY A 259 13.34 -16.52 4.27
CA GLY A 259 14.40 -17.22 4.98
C GLY A 259 15.51 -17.79 4.09
N GLY A 260 15.43 -17.60 2.77
CA GLY A 260 16.45 -18.08 1.83
C GLY A 260 16.34 -19.56 1.47
N VAL A 261 15.18 -20.17 1.71
CA VAL A 261 14.88 -21.56 1.33
C VAL A 261 13.65 -21.61 0.39
N PRO A 262 13.67 -20.90 -0.75
CA PRO A 262 12.51 -20.80 -1.65
C PRO A 262 12.09 -22.16 -2.25
N ASP A 263 13.01 -23.12 -2.29
CA ASP A 263 12.82 -24.46 -2.85
C ASP A 263 12.32 -25.48 -1.82
N ASP A 264 11.94 -25.04 -0.61
CA ASP A 264 11.29 -25.91 0.37
C ASP A 264 10.07 -26.61 -0.27
N PRO A 265 9.97 -27.96 -0.22
CA PRO A 265 8.92 -28.67 -0.93
C PRO A 265 7.50 -28.29 -0.51
N ALA A 266 7.27 -27.92 0.75
CA ALA A 266 5.97 -27.48 1.21
C ALA A 266 5.65 -26.07 0.70
N ALA A 267 6.62 -25.16 0.73
CA ALA A 267 6.51 -23.82 0.16
C ALA A 267 6.19 -23.87 -1.34
N VAL A 268 6.91 -24.69 -2.11
CA VAL A 268 6.71 -24.87 -3.56
C VAL A 268 5.30 -25.40 -3.84
N ARG A 269 4.82 -26.39 -3.09
CA ARG A 269 3.45 -26.92 -3.26
C ARG A 269 2.38 -25.86 -3.01
N VAL A 270 2.49 -25.09 -1.92
CA VAL A 270 1.54 -24.01 -1.60
C VAL A 270 1.54 -22.94 -2.68
N ARG A 271 2.72 -22.48 -3.10
CA ARG A 271 2.85 -21.47 -4.16
C ARG A 271 2.25 -21.93 -5.47
N ARG A 272 2.64 -23.12 -5.95
CA ARG A 272 2.11 -23.67 -7.20
C ARG A 272 0.59 -23.77 -7.18
N THR A 273 0.02 -24.29 -6.09
CA THR A 273 -1.44 -24.40 -5.96
C THR A 273 -2.12 -23.03 -5.96
N ASN A 274 -1.56 -22.05 -5.24
CA ASN A 274 -2.10 -20.70 -5.22
C ASN A 274 -1.94 -19.99 -6.57
N ASP A 275 -0.83 -20.19 -7.27
CA ASP A 275 -0.58 -19.63 -8.59
C ASP A 275 -1.61 -20.18 -9.60
N GLU A 276 -1.86 -21.50 -9.63
CA GLU A 276 -2.90 -22.13 -10.47
C GLU A 276 -4.32 -21.56 -10.18
N ARG A 277 -4.64 -21.34 -8.88
CA ARG A 277 -5.93 -20.74 -8.46
C ARG A 277 -6.03 -19.26 -8.85
N LEU A 278 -4.96 -18.50 -8.68
CA LEU A 278 -4.93 -17.08 -9.04
C LEU A 278 -4.99 -16.88 -10.56
N GLU A 279 -4.33 -17.73 -11.35
CA GLU A 279 -4.46 -17.74 -12.81
C GLU A 279 -5.91 -17.97 -13.24
N THR A 280 -6.58 -18.95 -12.62
CA THR A 280 -8.01 -19.20 -12.85
C THR A 280 -8.87 -18.01 -12.44
N LEU A 281 -8.60 -17.42 -11.27
CA LEU A 281 -9.35 -16.29 -10.74
C LEU A 281 -9.24 -15.05 -11.64
N PHE A 282 -8.02 -14.71 -12.06
CA PHE A 282 -7.72 -13.54 -12.90
C PHE A 282 -7.96 -13.78 -14.40
N SER A 283 -8.31 -15.01 -14.80
CA SER A 283 -8.69 -15.32 -16.19
C SER A 283 -9.83 -14.41 -16.66
N GLY A 284 -9.67 -13.84 -17.86
CA GLY A 284 -10.62 -12.87 -18.42
C GLY A 284 -10.57 -11.47 -17.79
N GLY A 285 -9.49 -11.13 -17.07
CA GLY A 285 -9.23 -9.77 -16.60
C GLY A 285 -10.01 -9.36 -15.34
N ALA A 286 -10.44 -10.34 -14.54
CA ALA A 286 -11.11 -10.05 -13.27
C ALA A 286 -10.17 -9.33 -12.28
N LEU A 287 -10.72 -8.48 -11.42
CA LEU A 287 -10.01 -7.96 -10.25
C LEU A 287 -10.43 -8.71 -8.99
N LEU A 288 -9.59 -8.68 -7.96
CA LEU A 288 -9.90 -9.24 -6.64
C LEU A 288 -10.11 -8.10 -5.64
N LEU A 289 -11.29 -8.08 -5.02
CA LEU A 289 -11.59 -7.19 -3.89
C LEU A 289 -11.56 -8.02 -2.61
N THR A 290 -10.75 -7.60 -1.66
CA THR A 290 -10.61 -8.26 -0.35
C THR A 290 -10.27 -7.21 0.70
N PRO A 291 -10.72 -7.39 1.96
CA PRO A 291 -10.14 -6.66 3.08
C PRO A 291 -8.62 -6.77 3.08
N ALA A 292 -7.91 -5.78 3.63
CA ALA A 292 -6.51 -5.94 3.97
C ALA A 292 -6.43 -6.82 5.22
N PRO A 293 -6.09 -8.12 5.10
CA PRO A 293 -6.22 -9.03 6.22
C PRO A 293 -5.14 -8.71 7.27
N ARG A 294 -5.44 -9.00 8.54
CA ARG A 294 -4.39 -9.05 9.57
C ARG A 294 -3.43 -10.19 9.23
N THR A 295 -2.22 -9.86 8.83
CA THR A 295 -1.14 -10.85 8.74
C THR A 295 -0.50 -11.01 10.12
N GLY A 296 -0.98 -11.96 10.92
CA GLY A 296 -0.38 -12.28 12.23
C GLY A 296 -1.29 -13.09 13.15
N ARG A 297 -0.86 -14.32 13.46
CA ARG A 297 -1.49 -15.37 14.29
C ARG A 297 -2.92 -15.73 13.90
N THR A 298 -3.03 -16.86 13.21
CA THR A 298 -4.20 -17.72 13.17
C THR A 298 -4.84 -17.80 14.57
N ALA A 299 -6.02 -17.21 14.73
CA ALA A 299 -6.95 -17.71 15.72
C ALA A 299 -7.55 -18.96 15.09
N THR A 300 -7.06 -20.13 15.52
CA THR A 300 -7.71 -21.41 15.23
C THR A 300 -9.16 -21.34 15.69
N ARG A 301 -10.10 -21.10 14.77
CA ARG A 301 -11.49 -21.43 15.02
C ARG A 301 -11.60 -22.94 14.93
N ALA A 302 -11.68 -23.60 16.08
CA ALA A 302 -12.22 -24.95 16.14
C ALA A 302 -13.64 -24.88 15.54
N ARG A 303 -13.86 -25.56 14.41
CA ARG A 303 -15.22 -25.83 13.92
C ARG A 303 -15.94 -26.61 15.02
N ALA A 304 -17.02 -26.05 15.57
CA ALA A 304 -17.93 -26.83 16.41
C ALA A 304 -18.49 -27.99 15.57
N PRO A 305 -18.52 -29.23 16.09
CA PRO A 305 -19.09 -30.35 15.35
C PRO A 305 -20.58 -30.11 15.14
N ALA A 306 -21.04 -30.37 13.91
CA ALA A 306 -22.45 -30.29 13.56
C ALA A 306 -23.27 -31.22 14.47
N THR A 307 -24.27 -30.65 15.14
CA THR A 307 -25.22 -31.41 15.95
C THR A 307 -26.07 -32.29 15.01
N PRO A 308 -26.15 -33.61 15.20
CA PRO A 308 -26.96 -34.45 14.34
C PRO A 308 -28.44 -34.16 14.62
N ARG A 309 -29.19 -33.83 13.56
CA ARG A 309 -30.66 -33.74 13.61
C ARG A 309 -31.21 -35.10 14.04
N ARG A 310 -31.85 -35.15 15.21
CA ARG A 310 -32.69 -36.29 15.62
C ARG A 310 -33.94 -36.29 14.75
N SER A 311 -34.15 -37.38 14.02
CA SER A 311 -35.43 -37.72 13.38
C SER A 311 -36.49 -37.97 14.46
N PRO A 312 -37.72 -37.43 14.36
CA PRO A 312 -38.79 -37.83 15.26
C PRO A 312 -39.25 -39.24 14.86
N GLY A 313 -39.12 -40.17 15.82
CA GLY A 313 -39.61 -41.53 15.69
C GLY A 313 -41.13 -41.57 15.59
N ARG A 314 -41.61 -42.53 14.79
CA ARG A 314 -43.01 -42.97 14.72
C ARG A 314 -43.50 -43.40 16.12
N SER A 315 -44.65 -42.89 16.54
CA SER A 315 -45.48 -43.57 17.52
C SER A 315 -46.51 -44.43 16.79
N THR A 316 -46.60 -45.69 17.21
CA THR A 316 -47.80 -46.54 17.09
C THR A 316 -48.99 -45.91 17.80
#